data_AF-A0A945VJD7-F1
#
_entry.id   AF-A0A945VJD7-F1
#
_cell.length_a   1.000
_cell.length_b   1.000
_cell.length_c   1.000
_cell.angle_alpha   90.00
_cell.angle_beta   90.00
_cell.angle_gamma   90.00
#
_symmetry.space_group_name_H-M   'P 1'
#
loop_
_entity.id
_entity.type
_entity.pdbx_description
1 polymer ?
#
loop_
_entity_poly.entity_id
_entity_poly.type
_entity_poly.pdbx_seq_one_letter_code
_entity_poly.pdbx_strand_id
1 'polypeptide(L)'
;MMNNINKSILYIAYFFIVIIVGSIGFYYIGDDNWTVIDSIYMTIITLFFVGFSEVHPLSEFGRLWAILIIFLGVAGIGMLFSSMRDIIIYYNNYRRILMMNKIKNFSDHFIICGYGSMGAVIADELDKSGFKFIIVEKNDN
;
A
#
# COMPACT_ATOMS: atom_id res chain seq x y z
N MET A 1 -13.00 -1.10 -11.68
CA MET A 1 -13.10 -1.64 -10.29
C MET A 1 -12.53 -3.06 -10.20
N MET A 2 -12.90 -3.99 -11.09
CA MET A 2 -12.40 -5.39 -11.06
C MET A 2 -10.89 -5.58 -11.38
N ASN A 3 -10.27 -4.75 -12.24
CA ASN A 3 -8.87 -4.98 -12.64
C ASN A 3 -7.82 -4.70 -11.55
N ASN A 4 -8.01 -3.71 -10.67
CA ASN A 4 -7.00 -3.40 -9.64
C ASN A 4 -7.09 -4.33 -8.43
N ILE A 5 -8.30 -4.81 -8.10
CA ILE A 5 -8.51 -5.82 -7.04
C ILE A 5 -7.86 -7.14 -7.47
N ASN A 6 -8.06 -7.56 -8.72
CA ASN A 6 -7.45 -8.78 -9.25
C ASN A 6 -5.91 -8.72 -9.26
N LYS A 7 -5.33 -7.55 -9.59
CA LYS A 7 -3.87 -7.35 -9.52
C LYS A 7 -3.33 -7.46 -8.09
N SER A 8 -3.99 -6.82 -7.13
CA SER A 8 -3.57 -6.87 -5.73
C SER A 8 -3.65 -8.30 -5.17
N ILE A 9 -4.71 -9.03 -5.50
CA ILE A 9 -4.85 -10.46 -5.16
C ILE A 9 -3.75 -11.28 -5.80
N LEU A 10 -3.43 -11.04 -7.08
CA LEU A 10 -2.35 -11.73 -7.78
C LEU A 10 -0.99 -11.48 -7.12
N TYR A 11 -0.70 -10.26 -6.68
CA TYR A 11 0.56 -9.95 -6.00
C TYR A 11 0.65 -10.61 -4.61
N ILE A 12 -0.43 -10.58 -3.83
CA ILE A 12 -0.48 -11.27 -2.54
C ILE A 12 -0.28 -12.77 -2.74
N ALA A 13 -0.93 -13.36 -3.75
CA ALA A 13 -0.76 -14.77 -4.10
C ALA A 13 0.68 -15.08 -4.52
N TYR A 14 1.32 -14.22 -5.32
CA TYR A 14 2.72 -14.36 -5.70
C TYR A 14 3.65 -14.40 -4.47
N PHE A 15 3.52 -13.44 -3.55
CA PHE A 15 4.33 -13.42 -2.32
C PHE A 15 4.07 -14.65 -1.45
N PHE A 16 2.81 -15.08 -1.31
CA PHE A 16 2.48 -16.30 -0.58
C PHE A 16 3.13 -17.55 -1.19
N ILE A 17 3.10 -17.67 -2.52
CA ILE A 17 3.73 -18.78 -3.24
C ILE A 17 5.25 -18.76 -3.01
N VAL A 18 5.90 -17.60 -3.11
CA VAL A 18 7.36 -17.49 -2.86
C VAL A 18 7.69 -17.86 -1.43
N ILE A 19 6.89 -17.45 -0.44
CA ILE A 19 7.10 -17.83 0.96
C ILE A 19 6.97 -19.35 1.14
N ILE A 20 5.94 -19.98 0.57
CA ILE A 20 5.73 -21.43 0.68
C ILE A 20 6.88 -22.19 0.00
N VAL A 21 7.19 -21.84 -1.24
CA VAL A 21 8.27 -22.50 -2.00
C VAL A 21 9.62 -22.28 -1.32
N GLY A 22 9.92 -21.06 -0.88
CA GLY A 22 11.14 -20.73 -0.15
C GLY A 22 11.28 -21.53 1.13
N SER A 23 10.21 -21.60 1.93
CA SER A 23 10.20 -22.33 3.21
C SER A 23 10.38 -23.83 2.98
N ILE A 24 9.71 -24.40 1.98
CA ILE A 24 9.89 -25.81 1.62
C ILE A 24 11.33 -26.08 1.19
N GLY A 25 11.91 -25.22 0.36
CA GLY A 25 13.30 -25.38 -0.09
C GLY A 25 14.30 -25.32 1.06
N PHE A 26 14.16 -24.35 1.97
CA PHE A 26 15.03 -24.28 3.15
C PHE A 26 14.84 -25.45 4.11
N TYR A 27 13.62 -25.97 4.25
CA TYR A 27 13.34 -27.14 5.09
C TYR A 27 14.01 -28.41 4.54
N TYR A 28 13.92 -28.65 3.22
CA TYR A 28 14.54 -29.83 2.61
C TYR A 28 16.06 -29.73 2.46
N ILE A 29 16.62 -28.53 2.25
CA ILE A 29 18.06 -28.32 2.06
C ILE A 29 18.80 -28.19 3.40
N GLY A 30 18.07 -27.87 4.47
CA GLY A 30 18.61 -27.59 5.80
C GLY A 30 19.00 -28.81 6.64
N ASP A 31 18.63 -30.03 6.23
CA ASP A 31 18.79 -31.25 7.02
C ASP A 31 18.13 -31.17 8.43
N ASP A 32 18.48 -32.08 9.34
CA ASP A 32 17.80 -32.32 10.64
C ASP A 32 17.77 -31.13 11.61
N ASN A 33 18.57 -30.09 11.37
CA ASN A 33 18.63 -28.91 12.25
C ASN A 33 17.53 -27.89 11.97
N TRP A 34 16.86 -27.98 10.81
CA TRP A 34 15.87 -26.98 10.40
C TRP A 34 14.47 -27.41 10.81
N THR A 35 13.85 -26.60 11.67
CA THR A 35 12.41 -26.74 11.91
C THR A 35 11.61 -26.03 10.82
N VAL A 36 10.35 -26.42 10.63
CA VAL A 36 9.43 -25.73 9.70
C VAL A 36 9.34 -24.23 10.00
N ILE A 37 9.39 -23.87 11.28
CA ILE A 37 9.33 -22.49 11.75
C ILE A 37 10.61 -21.74 11.36
N ASP A 38 11.78 -22.37 11.49
CA ASP A 38 13.06 -21.78 11.09
C ASP A 38 13.12 -21.53 9.59
N SER A 39 12.61 -22.45 8.78
CA SER A 39 12.56 -22.30 7.32
C SER A 39 11.64 -21.17 6.87
N ILE A 40 10.48 -21.02 7.53
CA ILE A 40 9.57 -19.88 7.29
C ILE A 40 10.22 -18.58 7.72
N TYR A 41 10.82 -18.57 8.91
CA TYR A 41 11.49 -17.39 9.44
C TYR A 41 12.64 -16.94 8.52
N MET A 42 13.50 -17.87 8.08
CA MET A 42 14.56 -17.61 7.12
C MET A 42 14.02 -17.01 5.81
N THR A 43 12.96 -17.59 5.26
CA THR A 43 12.35 -17.08 4.02
C THR A 43 11.84 -15.66 4.18
N ILE A 44 11.18 -15.34 5.31
CA ILE A 44 10.67 -14.01 5.60
C ILE A 44 11.81 -12.99 5.75
N ILE A 45 12.83 -13.28 6.56
CA ILE A 45 13.94 -12.33 6.76
C ILE A 45 14.72 -12.06 5.46
N THR A 46 14.84 -13.07 4.58
CA THR A 46 15.46 -12.92 3.27
C THR A 46 14.60 -12.07 2.33
N LEU A 47 13.30 -12.35 2.25
CA LEU A 47 12.37 -11.68 1.34
C LEU A 47 12.14 -10.21 1.73
N PHE A 48 12.13 -9.91 3.03
CA PHE A 48 12.02 -8.54 3.55
C PHE A 48 13.37 -7.81 3.68
N PHE A 49 14.47 -8.39 3.20
CA PHE A 49 15.81 -7.79 3.21
C PHE A 49 16.31 -7.39 4.59
N VAL A 50 15.83 -8.07 5.65
CA VAL A 50 16.25 -7.81 7.03
C VAL A 50 17.71 -8.24 7.23
N GLY A 51 18.11 -9.38 6.65
CA GLY A 51 19.51 -9.77 6.49
C GLY A 51 20.31 -9.97 7.78
N PHE A 52 19.65 -10.19 8.92
CA PHE A 52 20.29 -10.16 10.25
C PHE A 52 21.38 -11.23 10.44
N SER A 53 21.05 -12.49 10.16
CA SER A 53 21.97 -13.64 10.09
C SER A 53 21.21 -14.87 9.60
N GLU A 54 21.95 -15.86 9.09
CA GLU A 54 21.40 -17.19 8.80
C GLU A 54 20.85 -17.81 10.10
N VAL A 55 19.65 -18.39 10.07
CA VAL A 55 19.03 -19.02 11.26
C VAL A 55 19.86 -20.22 11.74
N HIS A 56 20.35 -20.99 10.76
CA HIS A 56 21.26 -22.12 10.92
C HIS A 56 22.31 -22.02 9.81
N PRO A 57 23.52 -22.60 9.97
CA PRO A 57 24.55 -22.53 8.94
C PRO A 57 24.07 -23.14 7.61
N LEU A 58 24.10 -22.36 6.52
CA LEU A 58 23.68 -22.83 5.20
C LEU A 58 24.79 -23.62 4.51
N SER A 59 24.41 -24.78 3.97
CA SER A 59 25.21 -25.54 3.01
C SER A 59 25.40 -24.75 1.71
N GLU A 60 26.33 -25.19 0.85
CA GLU A 60 26.56 -24.56 -0.46
C GLU A 60 25.27 -24.50 -1.31
N PHE A 61 24.47 -25.57 -1.28
CA PHE A 61 23.16 -25.61 -1.91
C PHE A 61 22.14 -24.68 -1.25
N GLY A 62 22.16 -24.55 0.08
CA GLY A 62 21.31 -23.61 0.81
C GLY A 62 21.58 -22.16 0.39
N ARG A 63 22.85 -21.80 0.21
CA ARG A 63 23.24 -20.46 -0.25
C ARG A 63 22.75 -20.18 -1.67
N LEU A 64 22.88 -21.13 -2.58
CA LEU A 64 22.32 -21.02 -3.93
C LEU A 64 20.80 -20.83 -3.91
N TRP A 65 20.11 -21.56 -3.02
CA TRP A 65 18.67 -21.40 -2.82
C TRP A 65 18.31 -20.00 -2.30
N ALA A 66 19.04 -19.49 -1.31
CA ALA A 66 18.84 -18.15 -0.77
C ALA A 66 19.02 -17.07 -1.85
N ILE A 67 20.05 -17.19 -2.71
CA ILE A 67 20.27 -16.28 -3.84
C ILE A 67 19.05 -16.27 -4.77
N LEU A 68 18.50 -17.43 -5.11
CA LEU A 68 17.32 -17.56 -5.96
C LEU A 68 16.11 -16.85 -5.34
N ILE A 69 15.86 -17.06 -4.04
CA ILE A 69 14.76 -16.43 -3.31
C ILE A 69 14.94 -14.91 -3.24
N ILE A 70 16.16 -14.41 -3.10
CA ILE A 70 16.44 -12.96 -3.15
C ILE A 70 16.06 -12.38 -4.51
N PHE A 71 16.43 -13.03 -5.62
CA PHE A 71 16.03 -12.56 -6.96
C PHE A 71 14.50 -12.52 -7.14
N LEU A 72 13.79 -13.53 -6.65
CA LEU A 72 12.32 -13.54 -6.66
C LEU A 72 11.73 -12.44 -5.77
N GLY A 73 12.31 -12.21 -4.58
CA GLY A 73 11.90 -11.14 -3.67
C GLY A 73 12.05 -9.76 -4.30
N VAL A 74 13.19 -9.49 -4.94
CA VAL A 74 13.44 -8.21 -5.64
C VAL A 74 12.46 -7.99 -6.79
N ALA A 75 12.16 -9.03 -7.57
CA ALA A 75 11.16 -8.95 -8.63
C ALA A 75 9.76 -8.58 -8.09
N GLY A 76 9.43 -9.02 -6.88
CA GLY A 76 8.16 -8.70 -6.22
C GLY A 76 8.04 -7.25 -5.74
N ILE A 77 9.14 -6.56 -5.40
CA ILE A 77 9.11 -5.19 -4.85
C ILE A 77 8.43 -4.20 -5.81
N GLY A 78 8.74 -4.28 -7.11
CA GLY A 78 8.12 -3.40 -8.11
C GLY A 78 6.59 -3.52 -8.14
N MET A 79 6.07 -4.72 -7.89
CA MET A 79 4.63 -4.97 -7.82
C MET A 79 4.00 -4.34 -6.56
N LEU A 80 4.67 -4.44 -5.41
CA LEU A 80 4.20 -3.81 -4.17
C LEU A 80 4.08 -2.29 -4.30
N PHE A 81 5.09 -1.64 -4.89
CA PHE A 81 5.05 -0.21 -5.14
C PHE A 81 3.89 0.21 -6.06
N SER A 82 3.58 -0.61 -7.08
CA SER A 82 2.41 -0.34 -7.94
C SER A 82 1.11 -0.39 -7.15
N SER A 83 0.91 -1.39 -6.29
CA SER A 83 -0.31 -1.49 -5.46
C SER A 83 -0.44 -0.33 -4.47
N MET A 84 0.65 0.12 -3.85
CA MET A 84 0.60 1.28 -2.96
C MET A 84 0.12 2.55 -3.68
N ARG A 85 0.59 2.79 -4.92
CA ARG A 85 0.13 3.91 -5.74
C ARG A 85 -1.36 3.84 -6.03
N ASP A 86 -1.86 2.66 -6.38
CA ASP A 86 -3.29 2.45 -6.67
C ASP A 86 -4.17 2.74 -5.45
N ILE A 87 -3.71 2.38 -4.23
CA ILE A 87 -4.42 2.66 -2.97
C ILE A 87 -4.53 4.17 -2.73
N ILE A 88 -3.45 4.92 -2.94
CA ILE A 88 -3.43 6.38 -2.76
C ILE A 88 -4.43 7.06 -3.72
N ILE A 89 -4.43 6.65 -5.00
CA ILE A 89 -5.35 7.17 -6.01
C ILE A 89 -6.80 6.84 -5.64
N TYR A 90 -7.06 5.61 -5.20
CA TYR A 90 -8.39 5.19 -4.78
C TYR A 90 -8.91 6.03 -3.62
N TYR A 91 -8.07 6.30 -2.62
CA TYR A 91 -8.45 7.13 -1.48
C TYR A 91 -8.87 8.55 -1.91
N ASN A 92 -8.13 9.17 -2.82
CA ASN A 92 -8.48 10.49 -3.36
C ASN A 92 -9.82 10.47 -4.12
N ASN A 93 -10.05 9.44 -4.93
CA ASN A 93 -11.33 9.28 -5.64
C ASN A 93 -12.51 9.04 -4.68
N TYR A 94 -12.30 8.24 -3.64
CA TYR A 94 -13.30 7.97 -2.62
C TYR A 94 -13.69 9.24 -1.87
N ARG A 95 -12.70 10.06 -1.45
CA ARG A 95 -12.94 11.38 -0.86
C ARG A 95 -13.75 12.28 -1.81
N ARG A 96 -13.43 12.26 -3.11
CA ARG A 96 -14.17 13.05 -4.11
C ARG A 96 -15.64 12.63 -4.21
N ILE A 97 -15.92 11.33 -4.19
CA ILE A 97 -17.30 10.81 -4.24
C ILE A 97 -18.08 11.21 -2.98
N LEU A 98 -17.47 11.09 -1.79
CA LEU A 98 -18.10 11.53 -0.54
C LEU A 98 -18.38 13.03 -0.53
N MET A 99 -17.44 13.84 -1.03
CA MET A 99 -17.62 15.29 -1.18
C MET A 99 -18.77 15.61 -2.14
N MET A 100 -18.81 14.98 -3.31
CA MET A 100 -19.88 15.17 -4.29
C MET A 100 -21.25 14.76 -3.74
N ASN A 101 -21.32 13.68 -2.96
CA ASN A 101 -22.57 13.27 -2.31
C ASN A 101 -23.03 14.27 -1.25
N LYS A 102 -22.11 14.90 -0.51
CA LYS A 102 -22.46 16.00 0.40
C LYS A 102 -23.01 17.19 -0.40
N ILE A 103 -22.30 17.62 -1.45
CA ILE A 103 -22.69 18.77 -2.30
C ILE A 103 -24.04 18.55 -2.98
N LYS A 104 -24.36 17.32 -3.40
CA LYS A 104 -25.62 17.01 -4.09
C LYS A 104 -26.88 17.37 -3.29
N ASN A 105 -26.77 17.43 -1.96
CA ASN A 105 -27.88 17.79 -1.07
C ASN A 105 -27.88 19.28 -0.66
N PHE A 106 -26.97 20.10 -1.19
CA PHE A 106 -26.99 21.55 -0.99
C PHE A 106 -27.81 22.23 -2.10
N SER A 107 -29.05 22.59 -1.80
CA SER A 107 -29.81 23.61 -2.53
C SER A 107 -29.73 24.94 -1.76
N ASP A 108 -29.74 26.07 -2.48
CA ASP A 108 -29.67 27.43 -1.92
C ASP A 108 -28.43 27.71 -1.07
N HIS A 109 -27.24 27.61 -1.69
CA HIS A 109 -25.97 27.89 -1.04
C HIS A 109 -25.10 28.85 -1.86
N PHE A 110 -24.23 29.59 -1.17
CA PHE A 110 -23.24 30.45 -1.81
C PHE A 110 -21.95 29.67 -2.11
N ILE A 111 -21.28 29.99 -3.21
CA ILE A 111 -20.00 29.40 -3.58
C ILE A 111 -18.93 30.49 -3.49
N ILE A 112 -17.94 30.30 -2.62
CA ILE A 112 -16.79 31.18 -2.46
C ILE A 112 -15.62 30.55 -3.22
N CYS A 113 -15.12 31.21 -4.26
CA CYS A 113 -13.96 30.75 -5.02
C CYS A 113 -12.68 31.37 -4.43
N GLY A 114 -11.93 30.60 -3.65
CA GLY A 114 -10.67 30.97 -2.99
C GLY A 114 -10.84 31.35 -1.52
N TYR A 115 -9.93 30.85 -0.65
CA TYR A 115 -9.90 31.12 0.78
C TYR A 115 -8.70 31.99 1.17
N GLY A 116 -8.48 33.06 0.38
CA GLY A 116 -7.52 34.10 0.75
C GLY A 116 -8.04 35.01 1.87
N SER A 117 -7.31 36.09 2.18
CA SER A 117 -7.68 37.05 3.23
C SER A 117 -9.10 37.60 3.08
N MET A 118 -9.54 37.87 1.85
CA MET A 118 -10.91 38.35 1.57
C MET A 118 -11.94 37.21 1.60
N GLY A 119 -11.57 36.01 1.14
CA GLY A 119 -12.44 34.84 1.15
C GLY A 119 -12.79 34.37 2.57
N ALA A 120 -11.83 34.47 3.49
CA ALA A 120 -12.03 34.19 4.91
C ALA A 120 -13.01 35.16 5.58
N VAL A 121 -12.91 36.47 5.26
CA VAL A 121 -13.85 37.48 5.78
C VAL A 121 -15.27 37.25 5.24
N ILE A 122 -15.41 36.95 3.94
CA ILE A 122 -16.72 36.66 3.34
C ILE A 122 -17.33 35.39 3.93
N ALA A 123 -16.52 34.36 4.17
CA ALA A 123 -16.96 33.12 4.81
C ALA A 123 -17.47 33.36 6.25
N ASP A 124 -16.75 34.14 7.04
CA ASP A 124 -17.13 34.50 8.41
C ASP A 124 -18.45 35.31 8.44
N GLU A 125 -18.64 36.23 7.49
CA GLU A 125 -19.87 37.04 7.40
C GLU A 125 -21.08 36.20 6.96
N LEU A 126 -20.89 35.26 6.03
CA LEU A 126 -21.93 34.33 5.58
C LEU A 126 -22.32 33.34 6.68
N ASP A 127 -21.36 32.87 7.48
CA ASP A 127 -21.59 31.99 8.63
C ASP A 127 -22.40 32.72 9.72
N LYS A 128 -22.00 33.95 10.07
CA LYS A 128 -22.74 34.82 11.00
C LYS A 128 -24.16 35.12 10.55
N SER A 129 -24.37 35.25 9.25
CA SER A 129 -25.69 35.51 8.64
C SER A 129 -26.54 34.23 8.50
N GLY A 130 -26.01 33.06 8.88
CA GLY A 130 -26.71 31.78 8.84
C GLY A 130 -26.89 31.20 7.42
N PHE A 131 -26.14 31.70 6.44
CA PHE A 131 -26.19 31.17 5.08
C PHE A 131 -25.31 29.92 4.93
N LYS A 132 -25.81 28.93 4.18
CA LYS A 132 -25.00 27.77 3.79
C LYS A 132 -24.06 28.18 2.66
N PHE A 133 -22.78 27.83 2.75
CA PHE A 133 -21.82 28.12 1.69
C PHE A 133 -20.79 27.00 1.51
N ILE A 134 -20.15 26.99 0.34
CA ILE A 134 -19.09 26.05 -0.03
C ILE A 134 -17.89 26.87 -0.51
N ILE A 135 -16.70 26.52 -0.02
CA ILE A 135 -15.46 27.16 -0.44
C ILE A 135 -14.74 26.24 -1.43
N VAL A 136 -14.42 26.79 -2.60
CA VAL A 136 -13.65 26.11 -3.64
C VAL A 136 -12.33 26.85 -3.78
N GLU A 137 -11.26 26.26 -3.26
CA GLU A 137 -9.92 26.79 -3.42
C GLU A 137 -9.12 25.91 -4.37
N LYS A 138 -8.32 26.56 -5.22
CA LYS A 138 -7.40 25.85 -6.08
C LYS A 138 -6.23 25.40 -5.21
N ASN A 139 -5.93 24.11 -5.25
CA ASN A 139 -4.75 23.59 -4.59
C ASN A 139 -3.53 24.00 -5.44
N ASP A 140 -2.84 25.06 -5.03
CA ASP A 140 -1.58 25.47 -5.66
C ASP A 140 -0.46 24.54 -5.15
N ASN A 141 -0.28 23.43 -5.86
CA ASN A 141 0.95 22.64 -5.89
C ASN A 141 1.61 22.82 -7.26
#